data_AF-A0A6P1MA27-F1
#
_entry.id   AF-A0A6P1MA27-F1
#
_cell.length_a   1.000
_cell.length_b   1.000
_cell.length_c   1.000
_cell.angle_alpha   90.00
_cell.angle_beta   90.00
_cell.angle_gamma   90.00
#
_symmetry.space_group_name_H-M   'P 1'
#
loop_
_entity.id
_entity.type
_entity.pdbx_description
1 polymer ?
#
loop_
_entity_poly.entity_id
_entity_poly.type
_entity_poly.pdbx_seq_one_letter_code
_entity_poly.pdbx_strand_id
1 'polypeptide(L)'
;MNFLEKLNYLMDINNINKHILSKESGIPYSTIDNFYKKGYEKAKLPTMQKLAKYFDTTVDYLIMDEITDVNYGKTYGFQISFDEMNYLEKYRALSEHGKQVVDLVLNLEYDYCKADKTSGKPAV
;
A
#
# COMPACT_ATOMS: atom_id res chain seq x y z
N MET A 1 7.15 -2.04 -13.16
CA MET A 1 7.89 -3.03 -12.36
C MET A 1 7.22 -4.37 -12.54
N ASN A 2 7.94 -5.39 -12.97
CA ASN A 2 7.37 -6.72 -13.16
C ASN A 2 7.10 -7.43 -11.82
N PHE A 3 6.37 -8.56 -11.87
CA PHE A 3 6.03 -9.34 -10.67
C PHE A 3 7.24 -9.71 -9.80
N LEU A 4 8.37 -10.12 -10.39
CA LEU A 4 9.55 -10.52 -9.62
C LEU A 4 10.23 -9.31 -8.97
N GLU A 5 10.31 -8.18 -9.68
CA GLU A 5 10.82 -6.93 -9.12
C GLU A 5 9.98 -6.48 -7.92
N LYS A 6 8.65 -6.57 -8.02
CA LYS A 6 7.73 -6.28 -6.92
C LYS A 6 7.89 -7.25 -5.76
N LEU A 7 7.99 -8.54 -6.04
CA LEU A 7 8.19 -9.55 -4.99
C LEU A 7 9.53 -9.35 -4.26
N ASN A 8 10.59 -9.02 -4.99
CA ASN A 8 11.89 -8.70 -4.40
C ASN A 8 11.82 -7.43 -3.55
N TYR A 9 11.21 -6.38 -4.07
CA TYR A 9 11.00 -5.12 -3.35
C TYR A 9 10.23 -5.36 -2.04
N LEU A 10 9.12 -6.09 -2.10
CA LEU A 10 8.32 -6.44 -0.93
C LEU A 10 9.11 -7.26 0.09
N MET A 11 9.92 -8.22 -0.34
CA MET A 11 10.78 -8.98 0.57
C MET A 11 11.87 -8.11 1.22
N ASP A 12 12.46 -7.18 0.47
CA ASP A 12 13.52 -6.29 0.94
C ASP A 12 13.01 -5.31 2.01
N ILE A 13 11.88 -4.62 1.76
CA ILE A 13 11.29 -3.69 2.74
C ILE A 13 10.79 -4.38 4.01
N ASN A 14 10.45 -5.67 3.92
CA ASN A 14 10.07 -6.49 5.08
C ASN A 14 11.28 -7.20 5.72
N ASN A 15 12.48 -7.07 5.15
CA ASN A 15 13.71 -7.72 5.58
C ASN A 15 13.58 -9.26 5.72
N ILE A 16 12.97 -9.90 4.72
CA ILE A 16 12.74 -11.35 4.68
C ILE A 16 13.36 -11.99 3.44
N ASN A 17 13.52 -13.31 3.48
CA ASN A 17 13.97 -14.10 2.33
C ASN A 17 12.88 -15.11 1.89
N LYS A 18 13.12 -15.83 0.78
CA LYS A 18 12.19 -16.83 0.23
C LYS A 18 11.77 -17.91 1.23
N HIS A 19 12.65 -18.31 2.15
CA HIS A 19 12.33 -19.32 3.17
C HIS A 19 11.36 -18.77 4.21
N ILE A 20 11.59 -17.56 4.70
CA ILE A 20 10.71 -16.86 5.64
C ILE A 20 9.35 -16.61 4.96
N LEU A 21 9.36 -16.06 3.74
CA LEU A 21 8.15 -15.84 2.96
C LEU A 21 7.34 -17.13 2.80
N SER A 22 7.99 -18.26 2.48
CA SER A 22 7.30 -19.55 2.36
C SER A 22 6.60 -19.96 3.66
N LYS A 23 7.31 -19.86 4.78
CA LYS A 23 6.81 -20.25 6.10
C LYS A 23 5.63 -19.39 6.53
N GLU A 24 5.72 -18.07 6.33
CA GLU A 24 4.72 -17.13 6.85
C GLU A 24 3.53 -16.93 5.92
N SER A 25 3.73 -16.91 4.60
CA SER A 25 2.61 -16.81 3.64
C SER A 25 1.86 -18.13 3.43
N GLY A 26 2.43 -19.26 3.89
CA GLY A 26 1.89 -20.60 3.64
C GLY A 26 1.92 -20.99 2.15
N ILE A 27 2.82 -20.41 1.38
CA ILE A 27 3.11 -20.77 -0.01
C ILE A 27 4.30 -21.73 -0.01
N PRO A 28 4.23 -22.89 -0.69
CA PRO A 28 5.36 -23.80 -0.75
C PRO A 28 6.63 -23.14 -1.29
N TYR A 29 7.78 -23.41 -0.67
CA TYR A 29 9.07 -22.84 -1.09
C TYR A 29 9.36 -23.11 -2.56
N SER A 30 9.04 -24.32 -3.04
CA SER A 30 9.17 -24.69 -4.44
C SER A 30 8.35 -23.82 -5.37
N THR A 31 7.17 -23.35 -4.96
CA THR A 31 6.36 -22.41 -5.73
C THR A 31 7.03 -21.06 -5.84
N ILE A 32 7.54 -20.52 -4.72
CA ILE A 32 8.26 -19.23 -4.71
C ILE A 32 9.53 -19.34 -5.56
N ASP A 33 10.31 -20.39 -5.37
CA ASP A 33 11.55 -20.62 -6.10
C ASP A 33 11.32 -20.83 -7.61
N ASN A 34 10.20 -21.45 -7.99
CA ASN A 34 9.83 -21.62 -9.40
C ASN A 34 9.53 -20.28 -10.09
N PHE A 35 9.05 -19.24 -9.39
CA PHE A 35 8.85 -17.93 -10.01
C PHE A 35 10.14 -17.39 -10.61
N TYR A 36 11.27 -17.60 -9.92
CA TYR A 36 12.60 -17.16 -10.38
C TYR A 36 13.20 -18.08 -11.43
N LYS A 37 12.96 -19.40 -11.34
CA LYS A 37 13.59 -20.40 -12.22
C LYS A 37 12.84 -20.66 -13.51
N LYS A 38 11.51 -20.63 -13.45
CA LYS A 38 10.59 -21.05 -14.53
C LYS A 38 9.68 -19.92 -15.01
N GLY A 39 9.78 -18.75 -14.40
CA GLY A 39 8.87 -17.63 -14.61
C GLY A 39 7.55 -17.78 -13.85
N TYR A 40 6.70 -16.77 -14.00
CA TYR A 40 5.46 -16.60 -13.23
C TYR A 40 4.20 -16.53 -14.11
N GLU A 41 4.30 -16.81 -15.42
CA GLU A 41 3.14 -16.81 -16.33
C GLU A 41 2.03 -17.78 -15.91
N LYS A 42 2.39 -18.89 -15.25
CA LYS A 42 1.45 -19.91 -14.77
C LYS A 42 1.09 -19.74 -13.28
N ALA A 43 1.42 -18.59 -12.70
CA ALA A 43 1.09 -18.29 -11.32
C ALA A 43 -0.44 -18.30 -11.13
N LYS A 44 -0.92 -19.10 -10.18
CA LYS A 44 -2.36 -19.22 -9.91
C LYS A 44 -2.83 -18.07 -9.03
N LEU A 45 -4.04 -17.57 -9.29
CA LEU A 45 -4.68 -16.50 -8.50
C LEU A 45 -4.67 -16.74 -6.98
N PRO A 46 -4.94 -17.95 -6.44
CA PRO A 46 -4.86 -18.19 -4.99
C PRO A 46 -3.47 -17.93 -4.40
N THR A 47 -2.40 -18.15 -5.17
CA THR A 47 -1.03 -17.83 -4.74
C THR A 47 -0.82 -16.32 -4.69
N MET A 48 -1.33 -15.59 -5.69
CA MET A 48 -1.26 -14.12 -5.70
C MET A 48 -2.07 -13.52 -4.55
N GLN A 49 -3.25 -14.06 -4.25
CA GLN A 49 -4.06 -13.64 -3.10
C GLN A 49 -3.33 -13.86 -1.78
N LYS A 50 -2.62 -14.97 -1.61
CA LYS A 50 -1.80 -15.22 -0.41
C LYS A 50 -0.65 -14.21 -0.28
N LEU A 51 0.06 -13.92 -1.38
CA LEU A 51 1.11 -12.90 -1.37
C LEU A 51 0.55 -11.52 -1.06
N ALA A 52 -0.53 -11.12 -1.73
CA ALA A 52 -1.19 -9.84 -1.52
C ALA A 52 -1.64 -9.67 -0.06
N LYS A 53 -2.26 -10.71 0.51
CA LYS A 53 -2.65 -10.72 1.93
C LYS A 53 -1.44 -10.63 2.86
N TYR A 54 -0.39 -11.39 2.58
CA TYR A 54 0.80 -11.43 3.44
C TYR A 54 1.53 -10.08 3.47
N PHE A 55 1.72 -9.46 2.31
CA PHE A 55 2.41 -8.18 2.20
C PHE A 55 1.52 -6.96 2.45
N ASP A 56 0.25 -7.17 2.82
CA ASP A 56 -0.79 -6.14 2.85
C ASP A 56 -0.71 -5.30 1.57
N THR A 57 -1.16 -5.84 0.44
CA THR A 57 -1.23 -5.15 -0.85
C THR A 57 -2.35 -5.77 -1.68
N THR A 58 -2.50 -5.35 -2.94
CA THR A 58 -3.51 -5.89 -3.86
C THR A 58 -2.91 -6.85 -4.85
N VAL A 59 -3.75 -7.75 -5.38
CA VAL A 59 -3.34 -8.63 -6.48
C VAL A 59 -3.00 -7.81 -7.72
N ASP A 60 -3.74 -6.74 -7.98
CA ASP A 60 -3.51 -5.81 -9.10
C ASP A 60 -2.10 -5.22 -9.03
N TYR A 61 -1.68 -4.74 -7.86
CA TYR A 61 -0.29 -4.31 -7.66
C TYR A 61 0.69 -5.41 -8.03
N LEU A 62 0.48 -6.66 -7.61
CA LEU A 62 1.43 -7.74 -7.90
C LEU A 62 1.55 -8.07 -9.40
N ILE A 63 0.44 -8.05 -10.16
CA ILE A 63 0.40 -8.63 -11.51
C ILE A 63 0.41 -7.60 -12.66
N MET A 64 0.05 -6.34 -12.41
CA MET A 64 -0.05 -5.30 -13.45
C MET A 64 1.21 -4.42 -13.43
N ASP A 65 2.07 -4.58 -14.43
CA ASP A 65 3.41 -3.97 -14.45
C ASP A 65 3.41 -2.43 -14.38
N GLU A 66 2.33 -1.79 -14.85
CA GLU A 66 2.08 -0.35 -14.83
C GLU A 66 1.76 0.20 -13.43
N ILE A 67 1.30 -0.66 -12.51
CA ILE A 67 0.99 -0.25 -11.13
C ILE A 67 2.27 -0.31 -10.30
N THR A 68 2.70 0.86 -9.79
CA THR A 68 3.91 0.99 -8.95
C THR A 68 3.62 1.35 -7.50
N ASP A 69 2.42 1.83 -7.20
CA ASP A 69 1.98 2.11 -5.83
C ASP A 69 1.59 0.82 -5.11
N VAL A 70 2.32 0.46 -4.05
CA VAL A 70 2.04 -0.72 -3.21
C VAL A 70 0.67 -0.66 -2.51
N ASN A 71 0.13 0.55 -2.37
CA ASN A 71 -1.20 0.78 -1.79
C ASN A 71 -2.30 0.93 -2.86
N TYR A 72 -1.98 0.70 -4.15
CA TYR A 72 -2.97 0.75 -5.21
C TYR A 72 -4.15 -0.17 -4.90
N GLY A 73 -5.37 0.36 -5.01
CA GLY A 73 -6.58 -0.40 -4.77
C GLY A 73 -6.86 -0.70 -3.29
N LYS A 74 -6.01 -0.26 -2.34
CA LYS A 74 -6.31 -0.35 -0.89
C LYS A 74 -7.34 0.67 -0.41
N THR A 75 -7.81 1.56 -1.28
CA THR A 75 -8.83 2.57 -0.95
C THR A 75 -10.23 1.98 -0.75
N TYR A 76 -10.38 0.65 -0.61
CA TYR A 76 -11.66 0.01 -0.30
C TYR A 76 -12.24 0.59 0.99
N GLY A 77 -13.26 1.45 0.83
CA GLY A 77 -13.95 2.13 1.93
C GLY A 77 -13.56 3.61 2.12
N PHE A 78 -12.52 4.10 1.46
CA PHE A 78 -12.19 5.53 1.43
C PHE A 78 -12.88 6.18 0.21
N GLN A 79 -14.10 6.66 0.43
CA GLN A 79 -14.85 7.41 -0.57
C GLN A 79 -14.44 8.89 -0.52
N ILE A 80 -14.16 9.46 -1.68
CA ILE A 80 -13.84 10.88 -1.85
C ILE A 80 -15.00 11.53 -2.58
N SER A 81 -15.59 12.57 -2.02
CA SER A 81 -16.62 13.36 -2.69
C SER A 81 -16.03 14.19 -3.83
N PHE A 82 -16.88 14.63 -4.77
CA PHE A 82 -16.44 15.49 -5.86
C PHE A 82 -15.79 16.79 -5.36
N ASP A 83 -16.34 17.38 -4.29
CA ASP A 83 -15.78 18.60 -3.70
C ASP A 83 -14.39 18.36 -3.08
N GLU A 84 -14.18 17.20 -2.45
CA GLU A 84 -12.87 16.82 -1.91
C GLU A 84 -11.83 16.57 -3.01
N MET A 85 -12.24 16.13 -4.20
CA MET A 85 -11.33 16.04 -5.35
C MET A 85 -10.74 17.40 -5.72
N ASN A 86 -11.53 18.47 -5.65
CA ASN A 86 -11.05 19.83 -5.93
C ASN A 86 -9.96 20.27 -4.95
N TYR A 87 -10.00 19.83 -3.69
CA TYR A 87 -8.94 20.11 -2.73
C TYR A 87 -7.65 19.36 -3.08
N LEU A 88 -7.76 18.10 -3.50
CA LEU A 88 -6.61 17.29 -3.94
C LEU A 88 -5.95 17.86 -5.20
N GLU A 89 -6.73 18.34 -6.17
CA GLU A 89 -6.20 19.00 -7.37
C GLU A 89 -5.40 20.26 -7.02
N LYS A 90 -5.96 21.11 -6.16
CA LYS A 90 -5.26 22.32 -5.68
C LYS A 90 -3.97 21.95 -4.96
N TYR A 91 -4.01 20.98 -4.04
CA TYR A 91 -2.85 20.52 -3.29
C TYR A 91 -1.74 20.00 -4.21
N ARG A 92 -2.08 19.21 -5.24
CA ARG A 92 -1.12 18.70 -6.22
C ARG A 92 -0.43 19.80 -7.04
N ALA A 93 -1.11 20.92 -7.26
CA ALA A 93 -0.57 22.08 -7.99
C ALA A 93 0.33 22.99 -7.12
N LEU A 94 0.41 22.77 -5.80
CA LEU A 94 1.24 23.57 -4.91
C LEU A 94 2.74 23.28 -5.11
N SER A 95 3.56 24.28 -4.78
CA SER A 95 5.00 24.09 -4.59
C SER A 95 5.29 23.21 -3.38
N GLU A 96 6.50 22.68 -3.28
CA GLU A 96 6.92 21.89 -2.11
C GLU A 96 6.75 22.65 -0.80
N HIS A 97 7.06 23.95 -0.78
CA HIS A 97 6.80 24.79 0.39
C HIS A 97 5.30 24.90 0.71
N GLY A 98 4.45 25.07 -0.31
CA GLY A 98 3.01 25.13 -0.13
C GLY A 98 2.43 23.84 0.44
N LYS A 99 2.89 22.68 -0.05
CA LYS A 99 2.49 21.37 0.48
C LYS A 99 2.87 21.22 1.95
N GLN A 100 4.11 21.59 2.31
CA GLN A 100 4.58 21.55 3.71
C GLN A 100 3.70 22.37 4.65
N VAL A 101 3.25 23.56 4.23
CA VAL A 101 2.36 24.41 5.02
C VAL A 101 0.99 23.76 5.20
N VAL A 102 0.40 23.21 4.13
CA VAL A 102 -0.88 22.52 4.21
C VAL A 102 -0.79 21.29 5.12
N ASP A 103 0.27 20.49 4.98
CA ASP A 103 0.49 19.30 5.80
C ASP A 103 0.64 19.67 7.29
N LEU A 104 1.32 20.78 7.60
CA LEU A 104 1.46 21.27 8.96
C LEU A 104 0.09 21.60 9.59
N VAL A 105 -0.73 22.40 8.89
CA VAL A 105 -2.06 22.79 9.39
C VAL A 105 -2.96 21.57 9.52
N LEU A 106 -2.96 20.68 8.53
CA LEU A 106 -3.76 19.46 8.55
C LEU A 106 -3.42 18.58 9.76
N ASN A 107 -2.12 18.34 10.01
CA ASN A 107 -1.68 17.51 11.12
C ASN A 107 -2.01 18.15 12.47
N LEU A 108 -1.81 19.46 12.61
CA LEU A 108 -2.15 20.21 13.83
C LEU A 108 -3.63 20.04 14.19
N GLU A 109 -4.53 20.31 13.25
CA GLU A 109 -5.98 20.22 13.47
C GLU A 109 -6.43 18.78 13.72
N TYR A 110 -5.83 17.81 13.01
CA TYR A 110 -6.12 16.41 13.20
C TYR A 110 -5.73 15.92 14.60
N ASP A 111 -4.55 16.29 15.09
CA ASP A 111 -4.07 15.93 16.42
C ASP A 111 -4.92 16.58 17.51
N TYR A 112 -5.30 17.86 17.33
CA TYR A 112 -6.22 18.56 18.21
C TYR A 112 -7.57 17.81 18.33
N CYS A 113 -8.17 17.45 17.19
CA CYS A 113 -9.43 16.71 17.17
C CYS A 113 -9.32 15.30 17.78
N LYS A 114 -8.18 14.64 17.69
CA LYS A 114 -7.93 13.35 18.35
C LYS A 114 -7.79 13.47 19.86
N ALA A 115 -7.07 14.49 20.33
CA ALA A 115 -6.89 14.77 21.75
C ALA A 115 -8.22 15.13 22.45
N ASP A 116 -9.07 15.89 21.77
CA ASP A 116 -10.42 16.22 22.28
C ASP A 116 -11.31 14.97 22.40
N LYS A 117 -11.25 14.07 21.42
CA LYS A 117 -11.99 12.79 21.46
C LYS A 117 -11.52 11.84 22.58
N THR A 118 -10.29 11.98 23.06
CA THR A 118 -9.75 11.17 24.17
C THR A 118 -9.94 11.80 25.54
N SER A 119 -10.23 13.10 25.63
CA SER A 119 -10.41 13.84 26.88
C SER A 119 -11.87 14.05 27.31
N GLY A 120 -12.84 13.59 26.51
CA GLY A 120 -14.26 13.54 26.91
C GLY A 120 -14.92 14.89 27.12
N LYS A 121 -14.36 15.99 26.60
CA LYS A 121 -15.03 17.29 26.56
C LYS A 121 -15.57 17.57 25.14
N PRO A 122 -16.81 18.03 25.00
CA PRO A 122 -17.35 18.41 23.71
C PRO A 122 -16.68 19.70 23.23
N ALA A 123 -16.32 19.73 21.95
CA ALA A 123 -15.95 20.98 21.26
C ALA A 123 -17.17 21.92 21.27
N VAL A 124 -16.93 23.15 21.70
CA VAL A 124 -17.93 24.23 21.80
C VAL A 124 -18.37 24.68 20.41
#